data_AF-W5USW4-F1
#
_entry.id   AF-W5USW4-F1
#
_cell.length_a   1.000
_cell.length_b   1.000
_cell.length_c   1.000
_cell.angle_alpha   90.00
_cell.angle_beta   90.00
_cell.angle_gamma   90.00
#
_symmetry.space_group_name_H-M   'P 1'
#
loop_
_entity.id
_entity.type
_entity.pdbx_description
1 polymer ?
#
loop_
_entity_poly.entity_id
_entity_poly.type
_entity_poly.pdbx_seq_one_letter_code
_entity_poly.pdbx_strand_id
1 'polypeptide(L)'
;MGDKDFCISLKYKSESLKLELKSQWILNKAEKNRKILNTISAFLNTKGGTLVIGITDEKREIIGISNNIEEIKKIKGDIELLF
;
A
#
# COMPACT_ATOMS: atom_id res chain seq x y z
N MET A 1 -1.09 8.41 17.95
CA MET A 1 -1.92 8.50 16.74
C MET A 1 -1.98 7.08 16.20
N GLY A 2 -3.13 6.43 16.26
CA GLY A 2 -3.25 5.01 15.95
C GLY A 2 -3.28 4.75 14.43
N ASP A 3 -3.04 3.50 14.02
CA ASP A 3 -2.98 3.10 12.60
C ASP A 3 -4.28 3.42 11.84
N LYS A 4 -5.43 3.32 12.52
CA LYS A 4 -6.72 3.76 11.99
C LYS A 4 -6.80 5.27 11.74
N ASP A 5 -6.25 6.08 12.63
CA ASP A 5 -6.23 7.54 12.48
C ASP A 5 -5.39 7.93 11.26
N PHE A 6 -4.29 7.22 11.03
CA PHE A 6 -3.46 7.37 9.84
C PHE A 6 -4.24 7.05 8.57
N CYS A 7 -4.89 5.88 8.49
CA CYS A 7 -5.69 5.50 7.32
C CYS A 7 -6.86 6.47 7.05
N ILE A 8 -7.53 6.96 8.09
CA ILE A 8 -8.60 7.96 7.96
C ILE A 8 -8.03 9.29 7.43
N SER A 9 -6.83 9.69 7.88
CA SER A 9 -6.18 10.91 7.41
C SER A 9 -5.84 10.87 5.92
N LEU A 10 -5.61 9.68 5.35
CA LEU A 10 -5.31 9.51 3.92
C LEU A 10 -6.49 9.90 3.02
N LYS A 11 -7.73 9.84 3.51
CA LYS A 11 -8.90 10.34 2.78
C LYS A 11 -8.75 11.80 2.37
N TYR A 12 -8.09 12.59 3.21
CA TYR A 12 -7.96 14.04 3.06
C TYR A 12 -6.62 14.48 2.44
N LYS A 13 -5.67 13.56 2.20
CA LYS A 13 -4.34 13.89 1.63
C LYS A 13 -4.24 13.59 0.14
N SER A 14 -4.12 14.59 -0.71
CA SER A 14 -3.81 14.40 -2.14
C SER A 14 -2.59 13.49 -2.33
N GLU A 15 -2.60 12.64 -3.36
CA GLU A 15 -1.42 11.86 -3.71
C GLU A 15 -0.23 12.79 -3.94
N SER A 16 0.95 12.34 -3.55
CA SER A 16 2.15 13.17 -3.59
C SER A 16 3.34 12.34 -4.04
N LEU A 17 4.43 13.01 -4.39
CA LEU A 17 5.70 12.34 -4.74
C LEU A 17 6.20 11.34 -3.68
N LYS A 18 5.68 11.41 -2.45
CA LYS A 18 6.04 10.51 -1.34
C LYS A 18 4.87 9.66 -0.83
N LEU A 19 3.67 9.76 -1.41
CA LEU A 19 2.51 9.01 -0.99
C LEU A 19 1.75 8.52 -2.22
N GLU A 20 1.72 7.20 -2.40
CA GLU A 20 1.00 6.53 -3.47
C GLU A 20 -0.08 5.62 -2.89
N LEU A 21 -1.29 5.67 -3.45
CA LEU A 21 -2.38 4.77 -3.09
C LEU A 21 -2.59 3.70 -4.17
N LYS A 22 -2.80 2.45 -3.74
CA LYS A 22 -3.12 1.33 -4.61
C LYS A 22 -4.24 0.50 -3.99
N SER A 23 -5.17 0.04 -4.83
CA SER A 23 -6.34 -0.70 -4.37
C SER A 23 -6.02 -2.15 -4.03
N GLN A 24 -5.15 -2.82 -4.77
CA GLN A 24 -5.00 -4.27 -4.63
C GLN A 24 -3.58 -4.77 -4.91
N TRP A 25 -3.13 -5.70 -4.07
CA TRP A 25 -1.95 -6.54 -4.31
C TRP A 25 -2.38 -8.00 -4.45
N ILE A 26 -1.99 -8.65 -5.54
CA ILE A 26 -2.33 -10.06 -5.80
C ILE A 26 -1.09 -10.92 -5.56
N LEU A 27 -1.10 -11.75 -4.52
CA LEU A 27 -0.01 -12.68 -4.24
C LEU A 27 0.37 -13.51 -5.48
N ASN A 28 1.68 -13.71 -5.66
CA ASN A 28 2.27 -14.54 -6.70
C ASN A 28 1.89 -14.17 -8.15
N LYS A 29 1.46 -12.92 -8.39
CA LYS A 29 1.18 -12.39 -9.74
C LYS A 29 1.93 -11.08 -9.98
N ALA A 30 3.25 -11.18 -10.16
CA ALA A 30 4.13 -10.03 -10.40
C ALA A 30 3.66 -9.16 -11.57
N GLU A 31 3.18 -9.76 -12.66
CA GLU A 31 2.64 -9.04 -13.81
C GLU A 31 1.42 -8.17 -13.46
N LYS A 32 0.54 -8.67 -12.59
CA LYS A 32 -0.63 -7.91 -12.10
C LYS A 32 -0.24 -6.84 -11.08
N ASN A 33 0.87 -7.04 -10.37
CA ASN A 33 1.40 -6.09 -9.39
C ASN A 33 2.46 -5.15 -9.98
N ARG A 34 2.67 -5.14 -11.30
CA ARG A 34 3.73 -4.36 -11.94
C ARG A 34 3.66 -2.87 -11.59
N LYS A 35 2.46 -2.31 -11.46
CA LYS A 35 2.26 -0.92 -11.01
C LYS A 35 2.85 -0.68 -9.62
N ILE A 36 2.66 -1.63 -8.71
CA ILE A 36 3.16 -1.54 -7.33
C ILE A 36 4.68 -1.69 -7.31
N LEU A 37 5.22 -2.65 -8.06
CA LEU A 37 6.67 -2.84 -8.17
C LEU A 37 7.36 -1.61 -8.78
N ASN A 38 6.73 -0.96 -9.76
CA ASN A 38 7.22 0.29 -10.34
C ASN A 38 7.23 1.41 -9.30
N THR A 39 6.18 1.55 -8.48
CA THR A 39 6.15 2.53 -7.38
C THR A 39 7.26 2.27 -6.36
N ILE A 40 7.46 1.01 -5.97
CA ILE A 40 8.54 0.63 -5.05
C ILE A 40 9.89 1.03 -5.65
N SER A 41 10.15 0.70 -6.92
CA SER A 41 11.37 1.09 -7.63
C SER A 41 11.54 2.62 -7.68
N ALA A 42 10.47 3.36 -7.97
CA ALA A 42 10.49 4.83 -7.98
C ALA A 42 10.81 5.41 -6.59
N PHE A 43 10.26 4.85 -5.51
CA PHE A 43 10.56 5.28 -4.15
C PHE A 43 11.99 4.94 -3.74
N LEU A 44 12.50 3.77 -4.09
CA LEU A 44 13.89 3.37 -3.84
C LEU A 44 14.90 4.26 -4.58
N ASN A 45 14.56 4.68 -5.80
CA ASN A 45 15.42 5.57 -6.61
C ASN A 45 15.29 7.06 -6.23
N THR A 46 14.43 7.42 -5.28
CA THR A 46 14.21 8.80 -4.84
C THR A 46 14.52 8.94 -3.35
N LYS A 47 13.73 9.73 -2.60
CA LYS A 47 13.94 9.95 -1.15
C LYS A 47 13.07 9.01 -0.30
N GLY A 48 12.70 7.85 -0.85
CA GLY A 48 11.70 6.97 -0.26
C GLY A 48 10.28 7.53 -0.39
N GLY A 49 9.33 6.78 0.16
CA GLY A 49 7.92 7.14 0.15
C GLY A 49 7.10 6.14 0.95
N THR A 50 5.82 6.43 1.08
CA THR A 50 4.82 5.57 1.71
C THR A 50 3.88 5.05 0.62
N LEU A 51 3.85 3.74 0.45
CA LEU A 51 2.89 3.07 -0.40
C LEU A 51 1.80 2.48 0.48
N VAL A 52 0.55 2.83 0.21
CA VAL A 52 -0.60 2.28 0.95
C VAL A 52 -1.42 1.41 0.01
N ILE A 53 -1.63 0.16 0.40
CA ILE A 53 -2.39 -0.83 -0.36
C ILE A 53 -3.72 -1.09 0.33
N GLY A 54 -4.80 -1.19 -0.44
CA GLY A 54 -6.16 -1.41 0.07
C GLY A 54 -7.01 -0.16 0.15
N ILE A 55 -6.66 0.89 -0.63
CA ILE A 55 -7.46 2.11 -0.76
C ILE A 55 -7.78 2.34 -2.24
N THR A 56 -9.03 2.62 -2.57
CA THR A 56 -9.43 2.96 -3.94
C THR A 56 -8.93 4.36 -4.30
N ASP A 57 -8.41 4.53 -5.51
CA ASP A 57 -7.84 5.80 -5.96
C ASP A 57 -8.93 6.89 -6.08
N GLU A 58 -10.05 6.56 -6.72
CA GLU A 58 -11.12 7.50 -7.08
C GLU A 58 -11.93 8.00 -5.87
N LYS A 59 -12.30 7.09 -4.95
CA LYS A 59 -13.18 7.41 -3.81
C LYS A 59 -12.46 7.42 -2.48
N ARG A 60 -11.19 7.00 -2.45
CA ARG A 60 -10.38 6.85 -1.22
C ARG A 60 -11.09 6.02 -0.17
N GLU A 61 -11.84 5.03 -0.64
CA GLU A 61 -12.53 4.06 0.20
C GLU A 61 -11.53 3.00 0.61
N ILE A 62 -11.51 2.71 1.91
CA ILE A 62 -10.68 1.65 2.48
C ILE A 62 -11.39 0.34 2.14
N ILE A 63 -10.80 -0.43 1.22
CA ILE A 63 -11.27 -1.77 0.84
C ILE A 63 -10.47 -2.87 1.52
N GLY A 64 -9.30 -2.52 2.07
CA GLY A 64 -8.38 -3.46 2.70
C GLY A 64 -7.75 -4.43 1.68
N ILE A 65 -7.14 -5.48 2.21
CA ILE A 65 -6.54 -6.56 1.42
C ILE A 65 -7.34 -7.84 1.68
N SER A 66 -7.99 -8.35 0.65
CA SER A 66 -8.84 -9.54 0.71
C SER A 66 -8.05 -10.86 0.69
N ASN A 67 -6.72 -10.81 0.63
CA ASN A 67 -5.85 -11.99 0.63
C ASN A 67 -5.59 -12.49 2.06
N ASN A 68 -5.40 -13.81 2.19
CA ASN A 68 -5.06 -14.50 3.44
C ASN A 68 -3.93 -13.77 4.17
N ILE A 69 -4.27 -13.04 5.22
CA ILE A 69 -3.32 -12.31 6.09
C ILE A 69 -2.21 -13.27 6.59
N GLU A 70 -2.51 -14.56 6.72
CA GLU A 70 -1.55 -15.61 7.07
C GLU A 70 -0.42 -15.80 6.05
N GLU A 71 -0.67 -15.61 4.75
CA GLU A 71 0.38 -15.68 3.73
C GLU A 71 1.28 -14.45 3.75
N ILE A 72 0.71 -13.27 4.04
CA ILE A 72 1.46 -12.03 4.17
C ILE A 72 2.33 -12.06 5.44
N LYS A 73 1.83 -12.65 6.53
CA LYS A 73 2.61 -12.88 7.76
C LYS A 73 3.84 -13.78 7.55
N LYS A 74 3.89 -14.62 6.50
CA LYS A 74 5.10 -15.40 6.16
C LYS A 74 6.20 -14.55 5.49
N ILE A 75 5.84 -13.39 4.94
CA ILE A 75 6.75 -12.41 4.33
C ILE A 75 7.34 -11.46 5.42
N LYS A 76 7.16 -11.79 6.70
CA LYS A 76 7.49 -10.99 7.89
C LYS A 76 8.93 -10.46 8.00
N GLY A 77 9.85 -10.86 7.11
CA GLY A 77 11.22 -10.37 7.12
C GLY A 77 11.30 -8.85 6.87
N ASP A 78 10.46 -8.31 5.98
CA ASP A 78 10.72 -6.98 5.40
C ASP A 78 9.49 -6.03 5.34
N ILE A 79 8.33 -6.43 5.84
CA ILE A 79 7.08 -5.64 5.73
C ILE A 79 6.45 -5.45 7.10
N GLU A 80 6.46 -4.21 7.61
CA GLU A 80 5.63 -3.80 8.76
C GLU A 80 4.16 -3.68 8.32
N LEU A 81 3.33 -4.56 8.90
CA LEU A 81 1.87 -4.49 8.74
C LEU A 81 1.31 -3.63 9.87
N LEU A 82 0.79 -2.46 9.52
CA LEU A 82 0.04 -1.58 10.42
C LEU A 82 -1.39 -2.12 10.56
N PHE A 83 -1.88 -2.33 11.80
CA PHE A 83 -3.18 -2.94 12.11
C PHE A 83 -4.08 -1.98 12.90
#